data_AF-A0A4R9G5L8-F1
#
_entry.id   AF-A0A4R9G5L8-F1
#
_cell.length_a   1.000
_cell.length_b   1.000
_cell.length_c   1.000
_cell.angle_alpha   90.00
_cell.angle_beta   90.00
_cell.angle_gamma   90.00
#
_symmetry.space_group_name_H-M   'P 1'
#
loop_
_entity.id
_entity.type
_entity.pdbx_description
1 polymer ?
#
loop_
_entity_poly.entity_id
_entity_poly.type
_entity_poly.pdbx_seq_one_letter_code
_entity_poly.pdbx_strand_id
1 'polypeptide(L)'
;MAEKRTSIPQDLAQEFVKTIRLLAMSGKKNFRKFLYDPFIYAGWEKEKSHSALAASKMIDKIQEDSLNPSYLHTIPHHCKRLVSQAIQESLSALGDSCIFFLEKIQEVQNIAFSQEALEFVAVLEKPLKEFAKLTSSNNEKLFEDSIKNFSKEELKSAFEPVKLDGTRQKVYLDSEVHNLYQQILSAAKVNNLIRCKKLLSRYIVNYSDSETYSEQEVENLLDALSKREHGFKENLKDSLAIELYYTITKGILEGNAKKAIQGIRKYAHIFEGDPNIKYYYEIDTLERKLYGIIQAKDLMKELRKGV
;
A
#
# COMPACT_ATOMS: atom_id res chain seq x y z
N MET A 1 -29.79 -5.40 -8.06
CA MET A 1 -29.24 -6.21 -6.95
C MET A 1 -27.76 -6.33 -7.21
N ALA A 2 -26.90 -5.77 -6.37
CA ALA A 2 -25.45 -5.93 -6.54
C ALA A 2 -25.11 -7.41 -6.31
N GLU A 3 -24.31 -8.03 -7.19
CA GLU A 3 -23.83 -9.39 -7.01
C GLU A 3 -23.22 -9.52 -5.60
N LYS A 4 -23.70 -10.52 -4.84
CA LYS A 4 -23.23 -10.74 -3.49
C LYS A 4 -21.81 -11.31 -3.59
N ARG A 5 -20.81 -10.47 -3.33
CA ARG A 5 -19.39 -10.85 -3.33
C ARG A 5 -19.19 -12.09 -2.45
N THR A 6 -18.55 -13.12 -3.00
CA THR A 6 -18.29 -14.40 -2.31
C THR A 6 -16.92 -14.46 -1.64
N SER A 7 -15.97 -13.60 -2.04
CA SER A 7 -14.64 -13.48 -1.45
C SER A 7 -14.11 -12.06 -1.57
N ILE A 8 -13.27 -11.64 -0.64
CA ILE A 8 -12.56 -10.35 -0.72
C ILE A 8 -11.30 -10.49 -1.59
N PRO A 9 -11.17 -9.69 -2.67
CA PRO A 9 -9.93 -9.63 -3.45
C PRO A 9 -8.74 -9.10 -2.63
N GLN A 10 -7.54 -9.64 -2.84
CA GLN A 10 -6.35 -9.28 -2.06
C GLN A 10 -5.93 -7.82 -2.29
N ASP A 11 -6.00 -7.36 -3.53
CA ASP A 11 -5.73 -5.99 -3.96
C ASP A 11 -6.66 -4.99 -3.26
N LEU A 12 -7.96 -5.31 -3.16
CA LEU A 12 -8.94 -4.48 -2.46
C LEU A 12 -8.61 -4.35 -0.97
N ALA A 13 -8.23 -5.46 -0.33
CA ALA A 13 -7.83 -5.43 1.07
C ALA A 13 -6.55 -4.60 1.28
N GLN A 14 -5.57 -4.70 0.39
CA GLN A 14 -4.36 -3.89 0.43
C GLN A 14 -4.68 -2.39 0.24
N GLU A 15 -5.54 -2.06 -0.72
CA GLU A 15 -6.01 -0.70 -0.96
C GLU A 15 -6.64 -0.10 0.30
N PHE A 16 -7.53 -0.82 0.99
CA PHE A 16 -8.12 -0.34 2.23
C PHE A 16 -7.11 -0.18 3.37
N VAL A 17 -6.09 -1.04 3.47
CA VAL A 17 -4.99 -0.84 4.44
C VAL A 17 -4.31 0.50 4.18
N LYS A 18 -4.00 0.83 2.92
CA LYS A 18 -3.36 2.10 2.57
C LYS A 18 -4.29 3.29 2.80
N THR A 19 -5.55 3.17 2.43
CA THR A 19 -6.54 4.22 2.63
C THR A 19 -6.76 4.53 4.12
N ILE A 20 -6.80 3.52 5.00
CA ILE A 20 -6.88 3.72 6.45
C ILE A 20 -5.63 4.44 6.99
N ARG A 21 -4.43 4.09 6.49
CA ARG A 21 -3.19 4.78 6.87
C ARG A 21 -3.20 6.26 6.44
N LEU A 22 -3.69 6.57 5.25
CA LEU A 22 -3.87 7.96 4.78
C LEU A 22 -4.95 8.70 5.58
N LEU A 23 -6.00 7.99 5.98
CA LEU A 23 -7.06 8.54 6.80
C LEU A 23 -6.55 8.96 8.19
N ALA A 24 -5.67 8.15 8.80
CA ALA A 24 -5.01 8.49 10.06
C ALA A 24 -4.18 9.78 9.95
N MET A 25 -3.51 10.00 8.81
CA MET A 25 -2.77 11.24 8.54
C MET A 25 -3.68 12.46 8.32
N SER A 26 -4.89 12.23 7.80
CA SER A 26 -5.85 13.30 7.47
C SER A 26 -6.61 13.86 8.68
N GLY A 27 -6.27 13.40 9.88
CA GLY A 27 -6.75 13.93 11.15
C GLY A 27 -8.06 13.32 11.66
N LYS A 28 -8.34 13.60 12.94
CA LYS A 28 -9.42 12.99 13.73
C LYS A 28 -10.81 13.13 13.11
N LYS A 29 -11.12 14.26 12.47
CA LYS A 29 -12.44 14.53 11.88
C LYS A 29 -12.73 13.59 10.71
N ASN A 30 -11.77 13.44 9.80
CA ASN A 30 -11.91 12.53 8.66
C ASN A 30 -11.94 11.09 9.15
N PHE A 31 -11.04 10.73 10.08
CA PHE A 31 -11.01 9.39 10.67
C PHE A 31 -12.34 8.98 11.30
N ARG A 32 -13.00 9.92 12.00
CA ARG A 32 -14.34 9.66 12.54
C ARG A 32 -15.36 9.42 11.43
N LYS A 33 -15.45 10.35 10.49
CA LYS A 33 -16.44 10.32 9.41
C LYS A 33 -16.34 9.06 8.53
N PHE A 34 -15.13 8.63 8.19
CA PHE A 34 -14.90 7.59 7.17
C PHE A 34 -14.49 6.23 7.73
N LEU A 35 -14.28 6.10 9.04
CA LEU A 35 -13.99 4.80 9.67
C LEU A 35 -14.85 4.56 10.92
N TYR A 36 -14.79 5.44 11.92
CA TYR A 36 -15.50 5.23 13.19
C TYR A 36 -17.03 5.25 13.05
N ASP A 37 -17.60 6.34 12.52
CA ASP A 37 -19.06 6.51 12.41
C ASP A 37 -19.70 5.39 11.57
N PRO A 38 -19.12 4.95 10.44
CA PRO A 38 -19.62 3.78 9.71
C PRO A 38 -19.77 2.51 10.56
N PHE A 39 -18.79 2.20 11.42
CA PHE A 39 -18.88 1.03 12.30
C PHE A 39 -19.93 1.19 13.39
N ILE A 40 -20.08 2.40 13.94
CA ILE A 40 -21.14 2.70 14.92
C ILE A 40 -22.52 2.53 14.28
N TYR A 41 -22.74 3.12 13.10
CA TYR A 41 -24.04 3.01 12.41
C TYR A 41 -24.35 1.58 11.95
N ALA A 42 -23.32 0.79 11.65
CA ALA A 42 -23.48 -0.63 11.33
C ALA A 42 -23.69 -1.52 12.58
N GLY A 43 -23.70 -0.96 13.79
CA GLY A 43 -23.95 -1.71 15.04
C GLY A 43 -22.81 -2.65 15.43
N TRP A 44 -21.57 -2.33 15.06
CA TRP A 44 -20.39 -3.15 15.40
C TRP A 44 -19.92 -2.96 16.85
N GLU A 45 -20.44 -1.97 17.55
CA GLU A 45 -20.17 -1.77 18.98
C GLU A 45 -20.89 -2.83 19.83
N LYS A 46 -20.21 -3.40 20.83
CA LYS A 46 -20.83 -4.29 21.82
C LYS A 46 -21.26 -3.53 23.07
N GLU A 47 -22.27 -4.02 23.79
CA GLU A 47 -22.53 -3.54 25.15
C GLU A 47 -21.29 -3.74 26.03
N LYS A 48 -20.97 -2.73 26.86
CA LYS A 48 -19.73 -2.57 27.65
C LYS A 48 -19.40 -3.72 28.63
N SER A 49 -20.20 -4.78 28.70
CA SER A 49 -20.21 -5.72 29.81
C SER A 49 -19.21 -6.87 29.72
N HIS A 50 -18.50 -7.14 28.60
CA HIS A 50 -17.75 -8.41 28.50
C HIS A 50 -16.41 -8.40 27.72
N SER A 51 -15.53 -7.40 27.89
CA SER A 51 -14.13 -7.60 27.47
C SER A 51 -13.11 -6.88 28.34
N ALA A 52 -12.20 -7.64 28.95
CA ALA A 52 -11.12 -7.16 29.82
C ALA A 52 -9.73 -7.10 29.13
N LEU A 53 -9.62 -7.56 27.88
CA LEU A 53 -8.33 -7.70 27.18
C LEU A 53 -8.13 -6.58 26.16
N ALA A 54 -7.19 -5.66 26.37
CA ALA A 54 -6.85 -4.60 25.41
C ALA A 54 -6.67 -5.13 23.97
N ALA A 55 -7.00 -4.31 22.97
CA ALA A 55 -6.97 -4.71 21.56
C ALA A 55 -5.59 -5.28 21.13
N SER A 56 -4.50 -4.70 21.61
CA SER A 56 -3.13 -5.19 21.37
C SER A 56 -2.94 -6.65 21.80
N LYS A 57 -3.36 -7.00 23.01
CA LYS A 57 -3.27 -8.39 23.51
C LYS A 57 -4.13 -9.36 22.71
N MET A 58 -5.25 -8.88 22.18
CA MET A 58 -6.10 -9.71 21.31
C MET A 58 -5.45 -9.92 19.93
N ILE A 59 -4.75 -8.93 19.38
CA ILE A 59 -3.93 -9.07 18.17
C ILE A 59 -2.86 -10.15 18.39
N ASP A 60 -2.08 -10.05 19.47
CA ASP A 60 -1.01 -11.02 19.79
C ASP A 60 -1.57 -12.45 19.87
N LYS A 61 -2.69 -12.62 20.58
CA LYS A 61 -3.37 -13.92 20.68
C LYS A 61 -3.85 -14.44 19.32
N ILE A 62 -4.43 -13.60 18.48
CA ILE A 62 -4.89 -14.02 17.14
C ILE A 62 -3.69 -14.43 16.28
N GLN A 63 -2.55 -13.74 16.40
CA GLN A 63 -1.33 -14.12 15.70
C GLN A 63 -0.82 -15.49 16.14
N GLU A 64 -0.79 -15.76 17.45
CA GLU A 64 -0.44 -17.08 18.00
C GLU A 64 -1.40 -18.17 17.50
N ASP A 65 -2.71 -17.93 17.60
CA ASP A 65 -3.76 -18.87 17.14
C ASP A 65 -3.64 -19.13 15.62
N SER A 66 -3.22 -18.14 14.84
CA SER A 66 -3.03 -18.26 13.38
C SER A 66 -1.91 -19.23 12.99
N LEU A 67 -0.98 -19.54 13.90
CA LEU A 67 0.09 -20.52 13.66
C LEU A 67 -0.42 -21.96 13.77
N ASN A 68 -1.57 -22.17 14.41
CA ASN A 68 -2.14 -23.49 14.63
C ASN A 68 -3.30 -23.75 13.65
N PRO A 69 -3.20 -24.76 12.76
CA PRO A 69 -4.25 -25.10 11.80
C PRO A 69 -5.64 -25.31 12.43
N SER A 70 -5.68 -25.82 13.67
CA SER A 70 -6.92 -26.11 14.39
C SER A 70 -7.72 -24.85 14.72
N TYR A 71 -7.09 -23.68 14.83
CA TYR A 71 -7.77 -22.43 15.18
C TYR A 71 -8.07 -21.52 13.98
N LEU A 72 -7.63 -21.87 12.76
CA LEU A 72 -7.81 -21.01 11.58
C LEU A 72 -9.28 -20.63 11.30
N HIS A 73 -10.22 -21.53 11.62
CA HIS A 73 -11.65 -21.30 11.44
C HIS A 73 -12.24 -20.26 12.42
N THR A 74 -11.59 -20.01 13.57
CA THR A 74 -12.06 -19.04 14.57
C THR A 74 -11.50 -17.64 14.35
N ILE A 75 -10.43 -17.52 13.56
CA ILE A 75 -9.74 -16.24 13.30
C ILE A 75 -10.69 -15.15 12.82
N PRO A 76 -11.62 -15.37 11.86
CA PRO A 76 -12.50 -14.31 11.40
C PRO A 76 -13.42 -13.78 12.51
N HIS A 77 -13.98 -14.67 13.34
CA HIS A 77 -14.79 -14.28 14.50
C HIS A 77 -13.97 -13.49 15.53
N HIS A 78 -12.72 -13.90 15.77
CA HIS A 78 -11.82 -13.19 16.67
C HIS A 78 -11.45 -11.80 16.14
N CYS A 79 -11.20 -11.66 14.83
CA CYS A 79 -10.94 -10.36 14.20
C CYS A 79 -12.18 -9.44 14.25
N LYS A 80 -13.38 -9.97 14.02
CA LYS A 80 -14.62 -9.21 14.19
C LYS A 80 -14.77 -8.71 15.63
N ARG A 81 -14.53 -9.59 16.62
CA ARG A 81 -14.55 -9.22 18.05
C ARG A 81 -13.49 -8.16 18.38
N LEU A 82 -12.29 -8.28 17.84
CA LEU A 82 -11.21 -7.31 18.00
C LEU A 82 -11.66 -5.92 17.52
N VAL A 83 -12.22 -5.81 16.31
CA VAL A 83 -12.73 -4.53 15.78
C VAL A 83 -13.83 -3.97 16.69
N SER A 84 -14.82 -4.79 17.04
CA SER A 84 -15.91 -4.37 17.95
C SER A 84 -15.41 -3.79 19.26
N GLN A 85 -14.36 -4.37 19.83
CA GLN A 85 -13.77 -3.89 21.06
C GLN A 85 -12.93 -2.62 20.86
N ALA A 86 -12.14 -2.60 19.80
CA ALA A 86 -11.24 -1.50 19.50
C ALA A 86 -11.97 -0.17 19.26
N ILE A 87 -13.21 -0.23 18.75
CA ILE A 87 -14.11 0.93 18.63
C ILE A 87 -14.27 1.66 19.97
N GLN A 88 -14.38 0.91 21.08
CA GLN A 88 -14.60 1.46 22.42
C GLN A 88 -13.32 1.94 23.11
N GLU A 89 -12.17 1.42 22.68
CA GLU A 89 -10.87 1.72 23.29
C GLU A 89 -10.33 3.07 22.81
N SER A 90 -10.07 3.21 21.50
CA SER A 90 -9.58 4.45 20.91
C SER A 90 -9.66 4.43 19.38
N LEU A 91 -9.57 5.61 18.76
CA LEU A 91 -9.49 5.70 17.29
C LEU A 91 -8.24 5.00 16.72
N SER A 92 -7.11 5.04 17.44
CA SER A 92 -5.89 4.33 17.01
C SER A 92 -6.11 2.82 17.03
N ALA A 93 -6.63 2.30 18.16
CA ALA A 93 -6.92 0.88 18.30
C ALA A 93 -7.87 0.39 17.20
N LEU A 94 -8.90 1.18 16.86
CA LEU A 94 -9.81 0.86 15.76
C LEU A 94 -9.08 0.77 14.42
N GLY A 95 -8.24 1.76 14.10
CA GLY A 95 -7.45 1.78 12.87
C GLY A 95 -6.53 0.57 12.75
N ASP A 96 -5.77 0.30 13.81
CA ASP A 96 -4.82 -0.82 13.86
C ASP A 96 -5.54 -2.17 13.74
N SER A 97 -6.69 -2.32 14.41
CA SER A 97 -7.52 -3.53 14.35
C SER A 97 -8.13 -3.76 12.97
N CYS A 98 -8.57 -2.68 12.29
CA CYS A 98 -9.08 -2.78 10.92
C CYS A 98 -7.96 -3.18 9.95
N ILE A 99 -6.79 -2.56 10.06
CA ILE A 99 -5.61 -2.91 9.26
C ILE A 99 -5.24 -4.38 9.49
N PHE A 100 -5.17 -4.81 10.75
CA PHE A 100 -4.84 -6.19 11.09
C PHE A 100 -5.81 -7.19 10.46
N PHE A 101 -7.13 -6.92 10.50
CA PHE A 101 -8.10 -7.81 9.87
C PHE A 101 -7.93 -7.87 8.34
N LEU A 102 -7.70 -6.72 7.69
CA LEU A 102 -7.42 -6.67 6.24
C LEU A 102 -6.11 -7.41 5.88
N GLU A 103 -5.10 -7.35 6.73
CA GLU A 103 -3.84 -8.10 6.55
C GLU A 103 -4.10 -9.61 6.69
N LYS A 104 -4.94 -10.04 7.64
CA LYS A 104 -5.33 -11.45 7.76
C LYS A 104 -6.15 -11.97 6.57
N ILE A 105 -7.02 -11.13 6.01
CA ILE A 105 -7.74 -11.43 4.76
C ILE A 105 -6.76 -11.67 3.60
N GLN A 106 -5.67 -10.90 3.53
CA GLN A 106 -4.64 -11.09 2.50
C GLN A 106 -3.77 -12.33 2.75
N GLU A 107 -3.56 -12.71 4.00
CA GLU A 107 -2.67 -13.82 4.39
C GLU A 107 -3.33 -15.20 4.29
N VAL A 108 -4.62 -15.31 4.59
CA VAL A 108 -5.30 -16.61 4.69
C VAL A 108 -6.56 -16.58 3.83
N GLN A 109 -6.54 -17.35 2.75
CA GLN A 109 -7.63 -17.36 1.76
C GLN A 109 -9.00 -17.68 2.40
N ASN A 110 -9.05 -18.63 3.34
CA ASN A 110 -10.29 -19.00 4.05
C ASN A 110 -10.92 -17.82 4.82
N ILE A 111 -10.11 -16.88 5.31
CA ILE A 111 -10.61 -15.68 5.99
C ILE A 111 -11.29 -14.76 4.98
N ALA A 112 -10.76 -14.65 3.75
CA ALA A 112 -11.34 -13.82 2.70
C ALA A 112 -12.75 -14.27 2.25
N PHE A 113 -13.08 -15.55 2.42
CA PHE A 113 -14.41 -16.12 2.14
C PHE A 113 -15.37 -16.06 3.34
N SER A 114 -14.89 -15.69 4.53
CA SER A 114 -15.70 -15.76 5.74
C SER A 114 -16.80 -14.69 5.74
N GLN A 115 -17.93 -15.00 6.38
CA GLN A 115 -19.03 -14.05 6.51
C GLN A 115 -18.60 -12.78 7.26
N GLU A 116 -17.75 -12.91 8.28
CA GLU A 116 -17.21 -11.79 9.05
C GLU A 116 -16.38 -10.84 8.18
N ALA A 117 -15.56 -11.37 7.28
CA ALA A 117 -14.76 -10.56 6.36
C ALA A 117 -15.65 -9.85 5.33
N LEU A 118 -16.68 -10.53 4.81
CA LEU A 118 -17.65 -9.95 3.89
C LEU A 118 -18.45 -8.81 4.54
N GLU A 119 -18.95 -9.02 5.77
CA GLU A 119 -19.66 -7.99 6.54
C GLU A 119 -18.74 -6.81 6.87
N PHE A 120 -17.51 -7.08 7.31
CA PHE A 120 -16.50 -6.07 7.63
C PHE A 120 -16.21 -5.18 6.42
N VAL A 121 -15.94 -5.77 5.26
CA VAL A 121 -15.66 -5.02 4.03
C VAL A 121 -16.89 -4.25 3.55
N ALA A 122 -18.10 -4.79 3.71
CA ALA A 122 -19.33 -4.09 3.36
C ALA A 122 -19.51 -2.77 4.13
N VAL A 123 -19.04 -2.70 5.39
CA VAL A 123 -19.05 -1.46 6.19
C VAL A 123 -17.98 -0.47 5.70
N LEU A 124 -16.80 -0.96 5.33
CA LEU A 124 -15.66 -0.12 4.95
C LEU A 124 -15.73 0.43 3.53
N GLU A 125 -16.25 -0.35 2.59
CA GLU A 125 -15.99 -0.13 1.17
C GLU A 125 -16.47 1.23 0.66
N LYS A 126 -17.71 1.60 0.98
CA LYS A 126 -18.26 2.88 0.53
C LYS A 126 -17.56 4.08 1.21
N PRO A 127 -17.46 4.16 2.55
CA PRO A 127 -16.77 5.28 3.21
C PRO A 127 -15.32 5.46 2.78
N LEU A 128 -14.56 4.37 2.65
CA LEU A 128 -13.15 4.45 2.24
C LEU A 128 -13.00 4.86 0.77
N LYS A 129 -13.89 4.41 -0.12
CA LYS A 129 -13.91 4.86 -1.53
C LYS A 129 -14.27 6.34 -1.65
N GLU A 130 -15.20 6.84 -0.83
CA GLU A 130 -15.53 8.27 -0.77
C GLU A 130 -14.34 9.11 -0.30
N PHE A 131 -13.64 8.65 0.74
CA PHE A 131 -12.42 9.30 1.22
C PHE A 131 -11.29 9.26 0.18
N ALA A 132 -11.06 8.13 -0.49
CA ALA A 132 -10.05 8.01 -1.53
C ALA A 132 -10.27 9.01 -2.67
N LYS A 133 -11.52 9.19 -3.12
CA LYS A 133 -11.89 10.21 -4.12
C LYS A 133 -11.62 11.64 -3.62
N LEU A 134 -12.04 11.95 -2.40
CA LEU A 134 -11.81 13.26 -1.79
C LEU A 134 -10.30 13.58 -1.70
N THR A 135 -9.51 12.60 -1.27
CA THR A 135 -8.06 12.74 -1.15
C THR A 135 -7.41 12.92 -2.52
N SER A 136 -7.81 12.14 -3.53
CA SER A 136 -7.31 12.31 -4.91
C SER A 136 -7.53 13.71 -5.45
N SER A 137 -8.73 14.28 -5.29
CA SER A 137 -9.04 15.63 -5.78
C SER A 137 -8.27 16.73 -5.05
N ASN A 138 -8.00 16.55 -3.75
CA ASN A 138 -7.22 17.51 -2.96
C ASN A 138 -5.72 17.40 -3.24
N ASN A 139 -5.21 16.18 -3.45
CA ASN A 139 -3.79 15.92 -3.68
C ASN A 139 -3.26 16.62 -4.92
N GLU A 140 -4.03 16.68 -6.01
CA GLU A 140 -3.61 17.36 -7.24
C GLU A 140 -3.26 18.83 -6.96
N LYS A 141 -4.13 19.54 -6.24
CA LYS A 141 -3.91 20.95 -5.87
C LYS A 141 -2.73 21.10 -4.92
N LEU A 142 -2.68 20.28 -3.87
CA LEU A 142 -1.60 20.32 -2.88
C LEU A 142 -0.23 20.06 -3.53
N PHE A 143 -0.17 19.12 -4.47
CA PHE A 143 1.03 18.79 -5.21
C PHE A 143 1.45 19.95 -6.13
N GLU A 144 0.51 20.50 -6.90
CA GLU A 144 0.76 21.63 -7.79
C GLU A 144 1.30 22.85 -7.00
N ASP A 145 0.66 23.19 -5.88
CA ASP A 145 1.07 24.30 -5.03
C ASP A 145 2.43 24.05 -4.39
N SER A 146 2.74 22.81 -4.00
CA SER A 146 4.04 22.44 -3.45
C SER A 146 5.17 22.62 -4.47
N ILE A 147 4.97 22.17 -5.72
CA ILE A 147 6.00 22.21 -6.77
C ILE A 147 6.20 23.63 -7.32
N LYS A 148 5.13 24.44 -7.42
CA LYS A 148 5.24 25.83 -7.89
C LYS A 148 6.28 26.63 -7.10
N ASN A 149 6.35 26.39 -5.79
CA ASN A 149 7.25 27.07 -4.87
C ASN A 149 8.70 26.56 -4.92
N PHE A 150 8.97 25.43 -5.58
CA PHE A 150 10.34 24.91 -5.68
C PHE A 150 11.23 25.83 -6.51
N SER A 151 12.45 26.05 -6.05
CA SER A 151 13.55 26.60 -6.83
C SER A 151 13.94 25.63 -7.96
N LYS A 152 14.71 26.15 -8.93
CA LYS A 152 15.26 25.36 -10.03
C LYS A 152 16.16 24.22 -9.52
N GLU A 153 16.93 24.48 -8.46
CA GLU A 153 17.86 23.51 -7.85
C GLU A 153 17.11 22.41 -7.09
N GLU A 154 16.07 22.76 -6.32
CA GLU A 154 15.24 21.79 -5.61
C GLU A 154 14.55 20.84 -6.59
N LEU A 155 14.02 21.38 -7.70
CA LEU A 155 13.46 20.55 -8.77
C LEU A 155 14.51 19.60 -9.34
N LYS A 156 15.68 20.09 -9.74
CA LYS A 156 16.76 19.21 -10.23
C LYS A 156 17.10 18.11 -9.24
N SER A 157 17.26 18.45 -7.96
CA SER A 157 17.58 17.48 -6.91
C SER A 157 16.50 16.41 -6.69
N ALA A 158 15.25 16.69 -7.06
CA ALA A 158 14.15 15.72 -7.02
C ALA A 158 14.19 14.74 -8.21
N PHE A 159 14.82 15.15 -9.32
CA PHE A 159 15.08 14.32 -10.49
C PHE A 159 16.42 13.59 -10.44
N GLU A 160 17.38 14.05 -9.63
CA GLU A 160 18.62 13.31 -9.44
C GLU A 160 18.31 11.92 -8.82
N PRO A 161 18.88 10.83 -9.38
CA PRO A 161 18.91 9.56 -8.66
C PRO A 161 19.59 9.80 -7.31
N VAL A 162 19.20 9.05 -6.28
CA VAL A 162 19.80 9.18 -4.94
C VAL A 162 21.31 8.97 -5.08
N LYS A 163 22.09 10.06 -5.02
CA LYS A 163 23.55 10.00 -5.04
C LYS A 163 23.98 9.24 -3.79
N LEU A 164 24.42 7.99 -3.98
CA LEU A 164 25.03 7.19 -2.94
C LEU A 164 26.44 7.75 -2.73
N ASP A 165 26.58 8.72 -1.84
CA ASP A 165 27.88 9.27 -1.47
C ASP A 165 28.69 8.19 -0.72
N GLY A 166 29.48 7.43 -1.48
CA GLY A 166 30.59 6.60 -0.98
C GLY A 166 30.57 5.13 -1.38
N THR A 167 31.76 4.56 -1.54
CA THR A 167 32.00 3.13 -1.80
C THR A 167 31.38 2.24 -0.72
N ARG A 168 31.35 2.68 0.55
CA ARG A 168 30.73 1.93 1.66
C ARG A 168 29.20 1.84 1.54
N GLN A 169 28.54 2.91 1.09
CA GLN A 169 27.08 2.91 0.91
C GLN A 169 26.69 2.06 -0.30
N LYS A 170 27.49 2.09 -1.39
CA LYS A 170 27.29 1.20 -2.55
C LYS A 170 27.42 -0.28 -2.16
N VAL A 171 28.49 -0.66 -1.45
CA VAL A 171 28.67 -2.04 -0.98
C VAL A 171 27.54 -2.49 -0.04
N TYR A 172 27.08 -1.60 0.85
CA TYR A 172 25.94 -1.89 1.72
C TYR A 172 24.66 -2.11 0.92
N LEU A 173 24.39 -1.26 -0.08
CA LEU A 173 23.24 -1.38 -0.96
C LEU A 173 23.29 -2.69 -1.77
N ASP A 174 24.44 -3.03 -2.35
CA ASP A 174 24.62 -4.29 -3.08
C ASP A 174 24.40 -5.51 -2.18
N SER A 175 24.85 -5.44 -0.92
CA SER A 175 24.60 -6.49 0.07
C SER A 175 23.12 -6.60 0.45
N GLU A 176 22.41 -5.46 0.57
CA GLU A 176 20.98 -5.45 0.89
C GLU A 176 20.15 -6.00 -0.28
N VAL A 177 20.47 -5.60 -1.51
CA VAL A 177 19.89 -6.12 -2.76
C VAL A 177 20.10 -7.63 -2.83
N HIS A 178 21.32 -8.11 -2.61
CA HIS A 178 21.63 -9.54 -2.62
C HIS A 178 20.86 -10.30 -1.53
N ASN A 179 20.84 -9.78 -0.30
CA ASN A 179 20.12 -10.39 0.82
C ASN A 179 18.62 -10.48 0.56
N LEU A 180 18.01 -9.41 0.01
CA LEU A 180 16.60 -9.40 -0.32
C LEU A 180 16.29 -10.40 -1.43
N TYR A 181 17.13 -10.48 -2.46
CA TYR A 181 17.01 -11.47 -3.53
C TYR A 181 17.11 -12.91 -3.01
N GLN A 182 18.06 -13.21 -2.12
CA GLN A 182 18.17 -14.53 -1.48
C GLN A 182 16.93 -14.88 -0.64
N GLN A 183 16.34 -13.91 0.05
CA GLN A 183 15.07 -14.13 0.78
C GLN A 183 13.91 -14.44 -0.17
N ILE A 184 13.85 -13.81 -1.35
CA ILE A 184 12.86 -14.12 -2.38
C ILE A 184 13.03 -15.57 -2.85
N LEU A 185 14.27 -15.96 -3.19
CA LEU A 185 14.57 -17.33 -3.62
C LEU A 185 14.23 -18.36 -2.54
N SER A 186 14.56 -18.08 -1.28
CA SER A 186 14.21 -18.95 -0.16
C SER A 186 12.69 -19.09 0.02
N ALA A 187 11.95 -17.99 -0.04
CA ALA A 187 10.49 -18.02 0.07
C ALA A 187 9.86 -18.78 -1.11
N ALA A 188 10.42 -18.63 -2.31
CA ALA A 188 9.94 -19.30 -3.51
C ALA A 188 10.20 -20.81 -3.44
N LYS A 189 11.32 -21.24 -2.85
CA LYS A 189 11.63 -22.66 -2.62
C LYS A 189 10.63 -23.33 -1.67
N VAL A 190 10.21 -22.64 -0.60
CA VAL A 190 9.26 -23.16 0.40
C VAL A 190 7.79 -22.90 -0.03
N ASN A 191 7.57 -22.44 -1.26
CA ASN A 191 6.26 -22.13 -1.83
C ASN A 191 5.42 -21.14 -1.00
N ASN A 192 6.07 -20.21 -0.30
CA ASN A 192 5.40 -19.15 0.44
C ASN A 192 5.15 -17.94 -0.49
N LEU A 193 4.16 -18.08 -1.37
CA LEU A 193 3.85 -17.12 -2.44
C LEU A 193 3.51 -15.72 -1.90
N ILE A 194 2.83 -15.64 -0.75
CA ILE A 194 2.46 -14.38 -0.09
C ILE A 194 3.72 -13.63 0.35
N ARG A 195 4.66 -14.33 0.98
CA ARG A 195 5.95 -13.74 1.37
C ARG A 195 6.79 -13.37 0.15
N CYS A 196 6.81 -14.22 -0.89
CA CYS A 196 7.45 -13.88 -2.15
C CYS A 196 6.92 -12.58 -2.74
N LYS A 197 5.58 -12.44 -2.83
CA LYS A 197 4.94 -11.23 -3.34
C LYS A 197 5.36 -9.99 -2.54
N LYS A 198 5.27 -10.04 -1.21
CA LYS A 198 5.70 -8.92 -0.34
C LYS A 198 7.18 -8.55 -0.56
N LEU A 199 8.07 -9.54 -0.67
CA LEU A 199 9.50 -9.31 -0.88
C LEU A 199 9.81 -8.80 -2.29
N LEU A 200 9.13 -9.32 -3.31
CA LEU A 200 9.23 -8.86 -4.70
C LEU A 200 8.73 -7.44 -4.85
N SER A 201 7.57 -7.11 -4.29
CA SER A 201 7.06 -5.74 -4.29
C SER A 201 8.08 -4.77 -3.69
N ARG A 202 8.68 -5.14 -2.55
CA ARG A 202 9.74 -4.35 -1.90
C ARG A 202 10.98 -4.24 -2.79
N TYR A 203 11.41 -5.34 -3.40
CA TYR A 203 12.60 -5.37 -4.25
C TYR A 203 12.44 -4.46 -5.48
N ILE A 204 11.33 -4.59 -6.20
CA ILE A 204 11.04 -3.79 -7.40
C ILE A 204 10.87 -2.32 -7.02
N VAL A 205 10.04 -1.99 -6.02
CA VAL A 205 9.82 -0.59 -5.59
C VAL A 205 11.11 0.06 -5.07
N ASN A 206 12.02 -0.68 -4.48
CA ASN A 206 13.25 -0.06 -3.97
C ASN A 206 14.33 0.03 -5.03
N TYR A 207 14.45 -0.96 -5.91
CA TYR A 207 15.66 -1.17 -6.71
C TYR A 207 15.46 -1.21 -8.22
N SER A 208 14.24 -1.08 -8.77
CA SER A 208 14.01 -1.08 -10.24
C SER A 208 14.82 -0.06 -11.03
N ASP A 209 15.29 0.99 -10.37
CA ASP A 209 16.04 2.10 -10.98
C ASP A 209 17.56 1.97 -10.72
N SER A 210 18.00 0.86 -10.11
CA SER A 210 19.41 0.57 -9.78
C SER A 210 20.11 -0.08 -10.97
N GLU A 211 21.38 0.26 -11.19
CA GLU A 211 22.25 -0.41 -12.18
C GLU A 211 22.41 -1.92 -11.91
N THR A 212 22.28 -2.33 -10.64
CA THR A 212 22.42 -3.74 -10.20
C THR A 212 21.11 -4.51 -10.21
N TYR A 213 20.03 -3.91 -10.69
CA TYR A 213 18.74 -4.57 -10.81
C TYR A 213 18.76 -5.60 -11.94
N SER A 214 18.47 -6.85 -11.60
CA SER A 214 18.44 -7.95 -12.56
C SER A 214 17.02 -8.17 -13.07
N GLU A 215 16.62 -7.39 -14.06
CA GLU A 215 15.27 -7.45 -14.66
C GLU A 215 14.94 -8.85 -15.20
N GLN A 216 15.89 -9.46 -15.92
CA GLN A 216 15.72 -10.80 -16.48
C GLN A 216 15.50 -11.87 -15.39
N GLU A 217 16.22 -11.77 -14.26
CA GLU A 217 16.04 -12.72 -13.15
C GLU A 217 14.68 -12.53 -12.46
N VAL A 218 14.23 -11.29 -12.32
CA VAL A 218 12.89 -11.00 -11.80
C VAL A 218 11.84 -11.59 -12.73
N GLU A 219 11.90 -11.33 -14.03
CA GLU A 219 10.94 -11.89 -14.99
C GLU A 219 10.95 -13.43 -15.02
N ASN A 220 12.12 -14.06 -15.01
CA ASN A 220 12.23 -15.53 -14.91
C ASN A 220 11.54 -16.07 -13.63
N LEU A 221 11.66 -15.34 -12.52
CA LEU A 221 11.04 -15.70 -11.26
C LEU A 221 9.53 -15.45 -11.28
N LEU A 222 9.07 -14.36 -11.89
CA LEU A 222 7.65 -14.10 -12.10
C LEU A 222 7.00 -15.18 -12.98
N ASP A 223 7.66 -15.61 -14.05
CA ASP A 223 7.19 -16.69 -14.90
C ASP A 223 7.10 -18.02 -14.13
N ALA A 224 8.11 -18.32 -13.30
CA ALA A 224 8.12 -19.51 -12.47
C ALA A 224 7.00 -19.51 -11.42
N LEU A 225 6.70 -18.35 -10.81
CA LEU A 225 5.63 -18.21 -9.82
C LEU A 225 4.24 -18.18 -10.47
N SER A 226 4.10 -17.58 -11.64
CA SER A 226 2.83 -17.54 -12.39
C SER A 226 2.39 -18.93 -12.87
N LYS A 227 3.34 -19.84 -13.11
CA LYS A 227 3.05 -21.27 -13.35
C LYS A 227 2.49 -21.99 -12.11
N ARG A 228 2.74 -21.47 -10.91
CA ARG A 228 2.30 -22.08 -9.63
C ARG A 228 1.00 -21.48 -9.13
N GLU A 229 0.80 -20.18 -9.31
CA GLU A 229 -0.42 -19.47 -8.96
C GLU A 229 -0.88 -18.60 -10.13
N HIS A 230 -2.03 -18.98 -10.69
CA HIS A 230 -2.66 -18.21 -11.75
C HIS A 230 -3.00 -16.80 -11.22
N GLY A 231 -2.65 -15.76 -11.98
CA GLY A 231 -2.89 -14.37 -11.59
C GLY A 231 -1.80 -13.77 -10.68
N PHE A 232 -0.71 -14.49 -10.40
CA PHE A 232 0.36 -13.98 -9.53
C PHE A 232 0.97 -12.68 -10.04
N LYS A 233 1.26 -12.60 -11.35
CA LYS A 233 1.88 -11.41 -11.97
C LYS A 233 0.95 -10.20 -11.92
N GLU A 234 -0.33 -10.39 -12.20
CA GLU A 234 -1.37 -9.36 -12.11
C GLU A 234 -1.53 -8.88 -10.67
N ASN A 235 -1.65 -9.80 -9.70
CA ASN A 235 -1.73 -9.47 -8.28
C ASN A 235 -0.48 -8.73 -7.77
N LEU A 236 0.71 -9.05 -8.28
CA LEU A 236 1.93 -8.32 -7.97
C LEU A 236 1.90 -6.90 -8.55
N LYS A 237 1.51 -6.75 -9.82
CA LYS A 237 1.35 -5.43 -10.47
C LYS A 237 0.37 -4.54 -9.72
N ASP A 238 -0.78 -5.07 -9.32
CA ASP A 238 -1.75 -4.35 -8.50
C ASP A 238 -1.16 -3.92 -7.16
N SER A 239 -0.42 -4.84 -6.52
CA SER A 239 0.25 -4.55 -5.25
C SER A 239 1.27 -3.42 -5.39
N LEU A 240 2.08 -3.44 -6.45
CA LEU A 240 3.06 -2.40 -6.78
C LEU A 240 2.37 -1.05 -7.00
N ALA A 241 1.30 -1.03 -7.79
CA ALA A 241 0.55 0.19 -8.10
C ALA A 241 -0.04 0.82 -6.83
N ILE A 242 -0.64 0.00 -5.95
CA ILE A 242 -1.19 0.43 -4.66
C ILE A 242 -0.09 0.99 -3.73
N GLU A 243 1.07 0.32 -3.63
CA GLU A 243 2.19 0.81 -2.80
C GLU A 243 2.77 2.13 -3.30
N LEU A 244 2.95 2.28 -4.61
CA LEU A 244 3.47 3.49 -5.22
C LEU A 244 2.48 4.64 -5.08
N TYR A 245 1.20 4.43 -5.39
CA TYR A 245 0.16 5.44 -5.20
C TYR A 245 0.06 5.91 -3.74
N TYR A 246 0.12 4.97 -2.79
CA TYR A 246 0.19 5.30 -1.36
C TYR A 246 1.41 6.15 -1.01
N THR A 247 2.60 5.78 -1.52
CA THR A 247 3.85 6.50 -1.24
C THR A 247 3.84 7.91 -1.80
N ILE A 248 3.32 8.08 -3.02
CA ILE A 248 3.15 9.38 -3.69
C ILE A 248 2.18 10.25 -2.88
N THR A 249 0.98 9.72 -2.60
CA THR A 249 -0.05 10.44 -1.84
C THR A 249 0.45 10.84 -0.44
N LYS A 250 1.12 9.92 0.25
CA LYS A 250 1.74 10.19 1.55
C LYS A 250 2.77 11.32 1.45
N GLY A 251 3.64 11.28 0.42
CA GLY A 251 4.61 12.34 0.17
C GLY A 251 3.97 13.71 -0.03
N ILE A 252 2.86 13.78 -0.77
CA ILE A 252 2.10 15.02 -1.00
C ILE A 252 1.52 15.55 0.33
N LEU A 253 0.87 14.69 1.12
CA LEU A 253 0.26 15.10 2.40
C LEU A 253 1.29 15.52 3.45
N GLU A 254 2.50 14.96 3.41
CA GLU A 254 3.62 15.35 4.27
C GLU A 254 4.33 16.63 3.80
N GLY A 255 3.93 17.21 2.67
CA GLY A 255 4.64 18.34 2.04
C GLY A 255 6.00 17.96 1.44
N ASN A 256 6.29 16.66 1.32
CA ASN A 256 7.53 16.15 0.73
C ASN A 256 7.34 15.89 -0.77
N ALA A 257 7.32 16.97 -1.55
CA ALA A 257 7.14 16.89 -2.99
C ALA A 257 8.29 16.15 -3.71
N LYS A 258 9.52 16.13 -3.14
CA LYS A 258 10.62 15.31 -3.69
C LYS A 258 10.27 13.83 -3.70
N LYS A 259 9.78 13.30 -2.59
CA LYS A 259 9.33 11.90 -2.47
C LYS A 259 8.16 11.60 -3.40
N ALA A 260 7.23 12.54 -3.57
CA ALA A 260 6.12 12.38 -4.51
C ALA A 260 6.62 12.32 -5.97
N ILE A 261 7.52 13.22 -6.38
CA ILE A 261 8.14 13.22 -7.72
C ILE A 261 8.88 11.91 -7.99
N GLN A 262 9.70 11.43 -7.04
CA GLN A 262 10.41 10.16 -7.18
C GLN A 262 9.44 8.97 -7.32
N GLY A 263 8.34 8.97 -6.55
CA GLY A 263 7.30 7.96 -6.66
C GLY A 263 6.59 7.97 -8.02
N ILE A 264 6.24 9.15 -8.56
CA ILE A 264 5.61 9.30 -9.89
C ILE A 264 6.53 8.74 -10.98
N ARG A 265 7.81 9.12 -10.96
CA ARG A 265 8.81 8.62 -11.91
C ARG A 265 8.96 7.11 -11.85
N LYS A 266 9.01 6.56 -10.64
CA LYS A 266 9.12 5.11 -10.43
C LYS A 266 7.88 4.37 -10.90
N TYR A 267 6.69 4.93 -10.70
CA TYR A 267 5.45 4.40 -11.26
C TYR A 267 5.50 4.39 -12.80
N ALA A 268 5.90 5.50 -13.42
CA ALA A 268 6.05 5.59 -14.87
C ALA A 268 7.09 4.61 -15.42
N HIS A 269 8.21 4.41 -14.71
CA HIS A 269 9.27 3.46 -15.07
C HIS A 269 8.79 2.00 -14.99
N ILE A 270 8.14 1.60 -13.90
CA ILE A 270 7.71 0.21 -13.69
C ILE A 270 6.58 -0.21 -14.63
N PHE A 271 5.68 0.72 -14.97
CA PHE A 271 4.46 0.40 -15.72
C PHE A 271 4.46 0.89 -17.17
N GLU A 272 5.48 1.64 -17.58
CA GLU A 272 5.70 2.09 -18.96
C GLU A 272 4.48 2.77 -19.61
N GLY A 273 3.62 3.39 -18.80
CA GLY A 273 2.42 4.08 -19.28
C GLY A 273 1.22 3.16 -19.63
N ASP A 274 1.19 1.91 -19.16
CA ASP A 274 0.04 1.01 -19.35
C ASP A 274 -1.24 1.57 -18.68
N PRO A 275 -2.30 1.91 -19.46
CA PRO A 275 -3.52 2.51 -18.93
C PRO A 275 -4.40 1.55 -18.15
N ASN A 276 -4.11 0.23 -18.19
CA ASN A 276 -4.87 -0.77 -17.46
C ASN A 276 -4.43 -0.91 -16.00
N ILE A 277 -3.33 -0.25 -15.61
CA ILE A 277 -2.82 -0.30 -14.23
C ILE A 277 -3.65 0.60 -13.31
N LYS A 278 -3.90 0.11 -12.09
CA LYS A 278 -4.59 0.86 -11.03
C LYS A 278 -3.95 2.23 -10.79
N TYR A 279 -4.78 3.26 -10.68
CA TYR A 279 -4.38 4.66 -10.46
C TYR A 279 -3.63 5.34 -11.61
N TYR A 280 -3.62 4.75 -12.81
CA TYR A 280 -2.96 5.33 -13.99
C TYR A 280 -3.37 6.79 -14.22
N TYR A 281 -4.68 7.09 -14.25
CA TYR A 281 -5.17 8.43 -14.56
C TYR A 281 -4.82 9.46 -13.48
N GLU A 282 -4.89 9.05 -12.21
CA GLU A 282 -4.51 9.89 -11.09
C GLU A 282 -3.02 10.24 -11.15
N ILE A 283 -2.16 9.25 -11.42
CA ILE A 283 -0.71 9.48 -11.53
C ILE A 283 -0.34 10.27 -12.79
N ASP A 284 -0.91 9.95 -13.95
CA ASP A 284 -0.70 10.68 -15.21
C ASP A 284 -1.10 12.16 -15.06
N THR A 285 -2.18 12.45 -14.32
CA THR A 285 -2.57 13.84 -14.04
C THR A 285 -1.50 14.57 -13.23
N LEU A 286 -0.96 13.93 -12.17
CA LEU A 286 0.14 14.51 -11.38
C LEU A 286 1.41 14.69 -12.21
N GLU A 287 1.75 13.70 -13.04
CA GLU A 287 2.91 13.73 -13.93
C GLU A 287 2.82 14.89 -14.94
N ARG A 288 1.67 15.09 -15.58
CA ARG A 288 1.44 16.22 -16.49
C ARG A 288 1.60 17.56 -15.80
N LYS A 289 1.11 17.70 -14.56
CA LYS A 289 1.30 18.93 -13.77
C LYS A 289 2.77 19.19 -13.47
N LEU A 290 3.51 18.15 -13.08
CA LEU A 290 4.94 18.21 -12.85
C LEU A 290 5.68 18.69 -14.11
N TYR A 291 5.44 18.07 -15.27
CA TYR A 291 6.07 18.48 -16.53
C TYR A 291 5.64 19.88 -17.00
N GLY A 292 4.38 20.26 -16.78
CA GLY A 292 3.91 21.62 -17.05
C GLY A 292 4.68 22.69 -16.27
N ILE A 293 4.95 22.44 -14.98
CA ILE A 293 5.74 23.36 -14.14
C ILE A 293 7.21 23.39 -14.58
N ILE A 294 7.79 22.23 -14.93
CA ILE A 294 9.16 22.13 -15.44
C ILE A 294 9.33 22.95 -16.73
N GLN A 295 8.36 22.85 -17.63
CA GLN A 295 8.34 23.64 -18.86
C GLN A 295 8.23 25.13 -18.57
N ALA A 296 7.35 25.54 -17.66
CA ALA A 296 7.19 26.95 -17.26
C ALA A 296 8.47 27.55 -16.63
N LYS A 297 9.30 26.73 -15.98
CA LYS A 297 10.57 27.17 -15.37
C LYS A 297 11.79 27.03 -16.32
N ASP A 298 11.57 26.67 -17.59
CA ASP A 298 12.59 26.43 -18.62
C ASP A 298 13.69 25.42 -18.21
N LEU A 299 13.28 24.38 -17.47
CA LEU A 299 14.20 23.37 -16.93
C LEU A 299 14.36 22.14 -17.84
N MET A 300 13.56 22.02 -18.90
CA MET A 300 13.54 20.84 -19.77
C MET A 300 14.89 20.54 -20.42
N LYS A 301 15.64 21.58 -20.84
CA LYS A 301 16.96 21.42 -21.48
C LYS A 301 18.03 20.97 -20.49
N GLU A 302 17.90 21.32 -19.21
CA GLU A 302 18.87 20.98 -18.17
C GLU A 302 18.62 19.59 -17.61
N LEU A 303 17.35 19.19 -17.45
CA LEU A 303 16.97 17.85 -17.01
C LEU A 303 17.31 16.78 -18.06
N ARG A 304 17.17 17.07 -19.36
CA ARG A 304 17.56 16.14 -20.44
C ARG A 304 19.07 15.90 -20.57
N LYS A 305 19.92 16.74 -19.96
CA LYS A 305 21.38 16.59 -19.98
C LYS A 305 21.92 15.80 -18.79
N GLY A 306 21.11 15.59 -17.76
CA GLY A 306 21.48 14.90 -16.52
C GLY A 306 20.78 13.55 -16.30
N VAL A 307 19.98 13.11 -17.27
CA VAL A 307 19.54 11.70 -17.46
C VAL A 307 20.46 11.11 -18.51
#